data_AF-A0A3A8QMQ1-F1
#
_entry.id   AF-A0A3A8QMQ1-F1
#
_cell.length_a   1.000
_cell.length_b   1.000
_cell.length_c   1.000
_cell.angle_alpha   90.00
_cell.angle_beta   90.00
_cell.angle_gamma   90.00
#
_symmetry.space_group_name_H-M   'P 1'
#
loop_
_entity.id
_entity.type
_entity.pdbx_description
1 polymer ?
#
loop_
_entity_poly.entity_id
_entity_poly.type
_entity_poly.pdbx_seq_one_letter_code
_entity_poly.pdbx_strand_id
1 'polypeptide(L)'
;MRMTVRNPPSLLLGTTLLLWLGAAGRVQAQPAPESPRTTVARSKQVPAVLQEWRKYKDWLRRNVPDYHKQLNGPATLAQIQALEAELGVELPEDFKQLYLENNGQQDPFVDGGSMLGQAFLSLQQISFFWKRDVLPGIEGLADADSQTRSFKPGTVQDHFLVRQWIPLFTDTQGDYLGYDFAPGPKGQKGQIINFGTREYVHHVIARDLTDFLRRINAQLAKTDVKKAVFTDEKGTRLIFGFSFEGHLTDDLVALQTRGVTRDVIDGPTQFIILPTKQPGAPAVKQQLPQGQPPPQSEIHVRYPKQ
;
A
#
# COMPACT_ATOMS: atom_id res chain seq x y z
N MET A 1 51.72 34.64 -8.86
CA MET A 1 52.20 36.03 -8.96
C MET A 1 51.34 36.72 -10.03
N ARG A 2 50.65 37.79 -9.66
CA ARG A 2 49.55 38.43 -10.40
C ARG A 2 50.05 39.16 -11.65
N MET A 3 49.32 39.06 -12.76
CA MET A 3 49.37 40.00 -13.88
C MET A 3 48.06 40.79 -13.94
N THR A 4 48.20 42.11 -13.91
CA THR A 4 47.20 43.16 -14.13
C THR A 4 46.87 43.32 -15.61
N VAL A 5 45.59 43.52 -15.96
CA VAL A 5 45.19 44.45 -17.04
C VAL A 5 43.87 45.14 -16.69
N ARG A 6 43.84 46.43 -17.02
CA ARG A 6 42.86 47.49 -16.74
C ARG A 6 41.57 47.38 -17.57
N ASN A 7 40.50 48.02 -17.08
CA ASN A 7 39.70 48.99 -17.85
C ASN A 7 38.73 49.80 -16.94
N PRO A 8 38.71 51.16 -17.04
CA PRO A 8 37.57 52.03 -16.75
C PRO A 8 36.90 52.48 -18.08
N PRO A 9 35.92 53.43 -18.16
CA PRO A 9 35.23 54.20 -17.11
C PRO A 9 33.69 54.19 -17.18
N SER A 10 33.14 54.85 -16.16
CA SER A 10 31.78 55.31 -15.87
C SER A 10 31.06 56.05 -17.01
N LEU A 11 29.73 55.89 -17.08
CA LEU A 11 28.81 56.78 -17.78
C LEU A 11 27.72 57.27 -16.82
N LEU A 12 27.48 58.57 -16.93
CA LEU A 12 26.80 59.44 -15.98
C LEU A 12 25.29 59.23 -15.91
N LEU A 13 24.76 59.41 -14.69
CA LEU A 13 23.37 59.81 -14.46
C LEU A 13 23.15 61.23 -15.00
N GLY A 14 22.15 61.39 -15.88
CA GLY A 14 21.55 62.67 -16.23
C GLY A 14 20.54 63.08 -15.16
N THR A 15 20.86 64.15 -14.45
CA THR A 15 20.02 64.83 -13.47
C THR A 15 18.98 65.71 -14.18
N THR A 16 17.70 65.56 -13.85
CA THR A 16 16.70 66.60 -14.09
C THR A 16 16.33 67.19 -12.73
N LEU A 17 16.78 68.42 -12.49
CA LEU A 17 16.54 69.20 -11.27
C LEU A 17 15.26 70.02 -11.48
N LEU A 18 14.21 69.72 -10.74
CA LEU A 18 13.04 70.59 -10.57
C LEU A 18 12.97 71.01 -9.10
N LEU A 19 13.27 72.28 -8.85
CA LEU A 19 13.10 72.95 -7.57
C LEU A 19 11.60 73.23 -7.34
N TRP A 20 11.09 72.83 -6.17
CA TRP A 20 9.94 73.48 -5.57
C TRP A 20 10.17 73.66 -4.07
N LEU A 21 10.09 74.91 -3.62
CA LEU A 21 10.14 75.33 -2.23
C LEU A 21 8.79 75.05 -1.54
N GLY A 22 8.84 74.62 -0.28
CA GLY A 22 7.89 75.09 0.72
C GLY A 22 7.09 74.05 1.50
N ALA A 23 7.08 74.28 2.81
CA ALA A 23 6.19 73.75 3.85
C ALA A 23 6.65 72.49 4.59
N ALA A 24 7.19 72.72 5.78
CA ALA A 24 7.40 71.74 6.83
C ALA A 24 6.04 71.23 7.36
N GLY A 25 5.61 70.07 6.86
CA GLY A 25 4.55 69.26 7.45
C GLY A 25 5.14 68.00 8.08
N ARG A 26 4.81 67.71 9.33
CA ARG A 26 5.19 66.46 10.02
C ARG A 26 4.68 65.26 9.20
N VAL A 27 5.58 64.51 8.59
CA VAL A 27 5.25 63.20 8.00
C VAL A 27 5.10 62.20 9.15
N GLN A 28 3.86 61.83 9.48
CA GLN A 28 3.61 60.61 10.24
C GLN A 28 4.07 59.43 9.38
N ALA A 29 5.01 58.63 9.91
CA ALA A 29 5.40 57.38 9.30
C ALA A 29 4.18 56.45 9.25
N GLN A 30 3.69 56.15 8.05
CA GLN A 30 2.73 55.07 7.85
C GLN A 30 3.46 53.73 8.08
N PRO A 31 2.86 52.79 8.84
CA PRO A 31 3.43 51.45 8.95
C PRO A 31 3.43 50.78 7.57
N ALA A 32 4.50 50.06 7.28
CA ALA A 32 4.66 49.30 6.04
C ALA A 32 3.44 48.37 5.81
N PRO A 33 3.01 48.14 4.55
CA PRO A 33 1.90 47.24 4.28
C PRO A 33 2.28 45.83 4.75
N GLU A 34 1.55 45.30 5.72
CA GLU A 34 1.66 43.91 6.14
C GLU A 34 1.47 43.01 4.92
N SER A 35 2.46 42.16 4.65
CA SER A 35 2.33 41.08 3.68
C SER A 35 1.12 40.22 4.07
N PRO A 36 0.28 39.77 3.12
CA PRO A 36 -0.92 39.02 3.46
C PRO A 36 -0.49 37.73 4.16
N ARG A 37 -0.74 37.66 5.47
CA ARG A 37 -0.71 36.41 6.23
C ARG A 37 -1.81 35.54 5.66
N THR A 38 -1.44 34.57 4.82
CA THR A 38 -2.32 33.49 4.43
C THR A 38 -2.64 32.67 5.68
N THR A 39 -3.67 33.06 6.42
CA THR A 39 -4.29 32.21 7.44
C THR A 39 -4.99 31.06 6.71
N VAL A 40 -4.28 29.97 6.51
CA VAL A 40 -4.90 28.69 6.12
C VAL A 40 -5.68 28.21 7.35
N ALA A 41 -6.98 28.43 7.36
CA ALA A 41 -7.87 27.82 8.32
C ALA A 41 -7.77 26.29 8.14
N ARG A 42 -7.10 25.61 9.08
CA ARG A 42 -7.06 24.14 9.13
C ARG A 42 -8.49 23.64 9.29
N SER A 43 -9.03 22.93 8.31
CA SER A 43 -10.43 22.48 8.35
C SER A 43 -10.65 21.54 9.55
N LYS A 44 -11.79 21.67 10.24
CA LYS A 44 -12.19 20.80 11.37
C LYS A 44 -12.71 19.42 10.93
N GLN A 45 -12.59 19.07 9.65
CA GLN A 45 -13.22 17.87 9.11
C GLN A 45 -12.31 16.65 9.29
N VAL A 46 -12.86 15.56 9.82
CA VAL A 46 -12.14 14.28 9.93
C VAL A 46 -11.75 13.83 8.51
N PRO A 47 -10.47 13.47 8.25
CA PRO A 47 -10.02 12.96 6.97
C PRO A 47 -10.88 11.79 6.46
N ALA A 48 -11.15 11.75 5.15
CA ALA A 48 -12.04 10.74 4.56
C ALA A 48 -11.57 9.30 4.82
N VAL A 49 -10.26 9.04 4.75
CA VAL A 49 -9.68 7.73 5.08
C VAL A 49 -10.03 7.29 6.51
N LEU A 50 -9.98 8.20 7.48
CA LEU A 50 -10.31 7.90 8.88
C LEU A 50 -11.80 7.63 9.05
N GLN A 51 -12.66 8.32 8.31
CA GLN A 51 -14.09 8.03 8.32
C GLN A 51 -14.35 6.61 7.82
N GLU A 52 -13.75 6.21 6.70
CA GLU A 52 -13.92 4.86 6.13
C GLU A 52 -13.28 3.79 7.01
N TRP A 53 -12.10 4.05 7.58
CA TRP A 53 -11.44 3.14 8.50
C TRP A 53 -12.25 2.90 9.77
N ARG A 54 -12.82 3.97 10.37
CA ARG A 54 -13.65 3.84 11.57
C ARG A 54 -14.93 3.05 11.31
N LYS A 55 -15.57 3.21 10.13
CA LYS A 55 -16.69 2.35 9.71
C LYS A 55 -16.29 0.87 9.65
N TYR A 56 -15.11 0.57 9.10
CA TYR A 56 -14.60 -0.79 9.03
C TYR A 56 -14.30 -1.35 10.43
N LYS A 57 -13.64 -0.58 11.30
CA LYS A 57 -13.40 -0.97 12.71
C LYS A 57 -14.70 -1.26 13.45
N ASP A 58 -15.73 -0.43 13.27
CA ASP A 58 -17.04 -0.67 13.87
C ASP A 58 -17.72 -1.92 13.32
N TRP A 59 -17.47 -2.28 12.05
CA TRP A 59 -17.89 -3.56 11.50
C TRP A 59 -17.13 -4.72 12.15
N LEU A 60 -15.81 -4.65 12.28
CA LEU A 60 -15.01 -5.67 12.97
C LEU A 60 -15.48 -5.86 14.41
N ARG A 61 -15.65 -4.78 15.17
CA ARG A 61 -16.10 -4.81 16.57
C ARG A 61 -17.43 -5.56 16.77
N ARG A 62 -18.35 -5.43 15.82
CA ARG A 62 -19.68 -6.08 15.87
C ARG A 62 -19.65 -7.52 15.36
N ASN A 63 -18.83 -7.80 14.35
CA ASN A 63 -18.92 -9.04 13.58
C ASN A 63 -17.74 -9.99 13.78
N VAL A 64 -16.62 -9.53 14.28
CA VAL A 64 -15.42 -10.34 14.53
C VAL A 64 -14.56 -9.63 15.60
N PRO A 65 -15.05 -9.58 16.85
CA PRO A 65 -14.44 -8.74 17.89
C PRO A 65 -13.00 -9.13 18.23
N ASP A 66 -12.59 -10.37 17.99
CA ASP A 66 -11.21 -10.80 18.25
C ASP A 66 -10.23 -10.17 17.25
N TYR A 67 -10.59 -10.09 15.97
CA TYR A 67 -9.82 -9.32 14.97
C TYR A 67 -9.76 -7.83 15.28
N HIS A 68 -10.83 -7.25 15.84
CA HIS A 68 -10.80 -5.87 16.31
C HIS A 68 -9.82 -5.66 17.46
N LYS A 69 -9.72 -6.61 18.40
CA LYS A 69 -8.80 -6.52 19.57
C LYS A 69 -7.32 -6.62 19.17
N GLN A 70 -7.03 -7.28 18.05
CA GLN A 70 -5.67 -7.44 17.53
C GLN A 70 -5.14 -6.17 16.85
N LEU A 71 -5.98 -5.17 16.58
CA LEU A 71 -5.53 -3.90 16.01
C LEU A 71 -4.63 -3.17 17.01
N ASN A 72 -3.45 -2.74 16.55
CA ASN A 72 -2.53 -1.98 17.37
C ASN A 72 -3.03 -0.55 17.60
N GLY A 73 -2.52 0.08 18.64
CA GLY A 73 -2.65 1.51 18.85
C GLY A 73 -1.95 2.34 17.75
N PRO A 74 -2.00 3.68 17.87
CA PRO A 74 -1.45 4.57 16.86
C PRO A 74 0.09 4.51 16.79
N ALA A 75 0.63 4.70 15.58
CA ALA A 75 2.04 4.99 15.38
C ALA A 75 2.34 6.46 15.73
N THR A 76 3.63 6.76 15.91
CA THR A 76 4.12 8.14 16.02
C THR A 76 4.58 8.66 14.66
N LEU A 77 4.58 9.98 14.49
CA LEU A 77 5.13 10.63 13.30
C LEU A 77 6.61 10.25 13.06
N ALA A 78 7.39 10.10 14.13
CA ALA A 78 8.79 9.71 14.04
C ALA A 78 8.96 8.29 13.48
N GLN A 79 8.09 7.35 13.85
CA GLN A 79 8.11 6.00 13.29
C GLN A 79 7.75 6.00 11.80
N ILE A 80 6.78 6.83 11.40
CA ILE A 80 6.41 6.98 9.98
C ILE A 80 7.59 7.57 9.19
N GLN A 81 8.22 8.63 9.70
CA GLN A 81 9.38 9.25 9.05
C GLN A 81 10.57 8.29 8.92
N ALA A 82 10.79 7.45 9.94
CA ALA A 82 11.82 6.42 9.88
C ALA A 82 11.54 5.40 8.77
N LEU A 83 10.28 4.99 8.59
CA LEU A 83 9.88 4.11 7.50
C LEU A 83 10.02 4.80 6.13
N GLU A 84 9.61 6.07 5.99
CA GLU A 84 9.79 6.86 4.75
C GLU A 84 11.28 6.92 4.33
N ALA A 85 12.16 7.19 5.29
CA ALA A 85 13.60 7.24 5.06
C ALA A 85 14.18 5.88 4.62
N GLU A 86 13.66 4.79 5.18
CA GLU A 86 14.09 3.42 4.85
C GLU A 86 13.60 2.98 3.46
N LEU A 87 12.34 3.25 3.14
CA LEU A 87 11.73 2.90 1.86
C LEU A 87 12.22 3.81 0.71
N GLY A 88 12.71 5.01 1.03
CA GLY A 88 13.11 6.02 0.06
C GLY A 88 11.92 6.65 -0.67
N VAL A 89 10.75 6.69 -0.04
CA VAL A 89 9.51 7.28 -0.58
C VAL A 89 8.84 8.13 0.48
N GLU A 90 8.15 9.19 0.04
CA GLU A 90 7.21 9.92 0.89
C GLU A 90 5.86 9.20 0.87
N LEU A 91 5.39 8.79 2.05
CA LEU A 91 4.12 8.09 2.21
C LEU A 91 2.97 9.09 2.14
N PRO A 92 1.86 8.76 1.46
CA PRO A 92 0.76 9.68 1.24
C PRO A 92 0.00 9.97 2.54
N GLU A 93 -0.74 11.08 2.54
CA GLU A 93 -1.44 11.55 3.75
C GLU A 93 -2.48 10.54 4.24
N ASP A 94 -3.14 9.79 3.35
CA ASP A 94 -4.11 8.78 3.75
C ASP A 94 -3.47 7.59 4.47
N PHE A 95 -2.27 7.16 4.06
CA PHE A 95 -1.43 6.23 4.83
C PHE A 95 -1.12 6.81 6.21
N LYS A 96 -0.58 8.03 6.26
CA LYS A 96 -0.17 8.68 7.52
C LYS A 96 -1.32 8.75 8.51
N GLN A 97 -2.49 9.18 8.05
CA GLN A 97 -3.70 9.26 8.86
C GLN A 97 -4.14 7.88 9.37
N LEU A 98 -4.14 6.84 8.53
CA LEU A 98 -4.48 5.49 8.97
C LEU A 98 -3.53 5.00 10.07
N TYR A 99 -2.21 5.14 9.89
CA TYR A 99 -1.21 4.65 10.84
C TYR A 99 -1.15 5.47 12.14
N LEU A 100 -1.49 6.76 12.08
CA LEU A 100 -1.70 7.59 13.28
C LEU A 100 -2.95 7.22 14.06
N GLU A 101 -3.83 6.36 13.53
CA GLU A 101 -4.97 5.79 14.26
C GLU A 101 -4.69 4.33 14.68
N ASN A 102 -4.19 3.49 13.77
CA ASN A 102 -3.90 2.08 14.01
C ASN A 102 -2.65 1.62 13.25
N ASN A 103 -1.60 1.25 13.99
CA ASN A 103 -0.33 0.77 13.45
C ASN A 103 -0.37 -0.73 13.09
N GLY A 104 -1.22 -1.10 12.13
CA GLY A 104 -1.40 -2.50 11.77
C GLY A 104 -2.14 -3.31 12.84
N GLN A 105 -1.95 -4.62 12.79
CA GLN A 105 -2.36 -5.58 13.82
C GLN A 105 -1.13 -6.22 14.50
N GLN A 106 -1.37 -7.00 15.56
CA GLN A 106 -0.34 -7.62 16.41
C GLN A 106 0.57 -8.59 15.64
N ASP A 107 0.18 -9.86 15.45
CA ASP A 107 1.00 -10.87 14.79
C ASP A 107 0.32 -11.43 13.53
N PRO A 108 0.81 -11.11 12.32
CA PRO A 108 0.19 -11.53 11.07
C PRO A 108 0.14 -13.05 10.90
N PHE A 109 1.05 -13.82 11.52
CA PHE A 109 1.12 -15.28 11.37
C PHE A 109 0.24 -16.04 12.35
N VAL A 110 -0.18 -15.40 13.44
CA VAL A 110 -0.95 -16.04 14.52
C VAL A 110 -2.39 -15.57 14.54
N ASP A 111 -2.60 -14.29 14.29
CA ASP A 111 -3.88 -13.62 14.51
C ASP A 111 -4.87 -13.76 13.35
N GLY A 112 -4.40 -14.25 12.20
CA GLY A 112 -5.12 -14.19 10.95
C GLY A 112 -5.27 -12.76 10.44
N GLY A 113 -5.85 -12.60 9.24
CA GLY A 113 -5.91 -11.31 8.58
C GLY A 113 -7.08 -10.42 9.00
N SER A 114 -6.80 -9.33 9.72
CA SER A 114 -7.82 -8.35 10.14
C SER A 114 -8.47 -7.59 8.98
N MET A 115 -7.89 -7.63 7.78
CA MET A 115 -8.47 -7.15 6.52
C MET A 115 -9.01 -8.33 5.71
N LEU A 116 -10.11 -8.92 6.17
CA LEU A 116 -10.83 -10.00 5.48
C LEU A 116 -9.90 -11.15 5.03
N GLY A 117 -9.06 -11.65 5.94
CA GLY A 117 -8.11 -12.73 5.66
C GLY A 117 -6.72 -12.24 5.25
N GLN A 118 -6.54 -10.93 4.98
CA GLN A 118 -5.24 -10.30 4.78
C GLN A 118 -4.78 -9.60 6.06
N ALA A 119 -3.56 -9.88 6.51
CA ALA A 119 -2.99 -9.27 7.70
C ALA A 119 -2.61 -7.81 7.47
N PHE A 120 -3.08 -6.90 8.32
CA PHE A 120 -2.78 -5.48 8.27
C PHE A 120 -1.42 -5.21 8.93
N LEU A 121 -0.42 -4.88 8.12
CA LEU A 121 0.96 -4.79 8.59
C LEU A 121 1.20 -3.54 9.45
N SER A 122 1.86 -3.71 10.59
CA SER A 122 2.47 -2.59 11.32
C SER A 122 3.65 -2.00 10.54
N LEU A 123 4.08 -0.78 10.86
CA LEU A 123 5.25 -0.15 10.21
C LEU A 123 6.51 -1.03 10.29
N GLN A 124 6.72 -1.71 11.41
CA GLN A 124 7.85 -2.65 11.58
C GLN A 124 7.71 -3.86 10.66
N GLN A 125 6.50 -4.39 10.49
CA GLN A 125 6.24 -5.50 9.60
C GLN A 125 6.33 -5.09 8.12
N ILE A 126 5.90 -3.87 7.76
CA ILE A 126 6.14 -3.33 6.40
C ILE A 126 7.64 -3.36 6.09
N SER A 127 8.47 -2.80 6.98
CA SER A 127 9.93 -2.83 6.84
C SER A 127 10.46 -4.25 6.67
N PHE A 128 10.00 -5.18 7.52
CA PHE A 128 10.40 -6.59 7.47
C PHE A 128 10.04 -7.26 6.15
N PHE A 129 8.77 -7.24 5.74
CA PHE A 129 8.32 -7.91 4.52
C PHE A 129 8.89 -7.25 3.27
N TRP A 130 9.01 -5.91 3.25
CA TRP A 130 9.64 -5.21 2.14
C TRP A 130 11.12 -5.59 1.99
N LYS A 131 11.89 -5.67 3.08
CA LYS A 131 13.30 -6.12 3.05
C LYS A 131 13.46 -7.59 2.69
N ARG A 132 12.51 -8.43 3.10
CA ARG A 132 12.58 -9.88 2.87
C ARG A 132 12.19 -10.25 1.45
N ASP A 133 11.10 -9.67 0.95
CA ASP A 133 10.43 -10.16 -0.25
C ASP A 133 10.54 -9.20 -1.43
N VAL A 134 10.47 -7.89 -1.19
CA VAL A 134 10.45 -6.91 -2.28
C VAL A 134 11.87 -6.48 -2.66
N LEU A 135 12.69 -6.12 -1.67
CA LEU A 135 14.01 -5.56 -1.89
C LEU A 135 15.01 -6.54 -2.55
N PRO A 136 15.15 -7.81 -2.11
CA PRO A 136 16.09 -8.75 -2.72
C PRO A 136 15.57 -9.27 -4.06
N GLY A 137 14.24 -9.25 -4.23
CA GLY A 137 13.56 -9.78 -5.39
C GLY A 137 13.94 -9.10 -6.70
N ILE A 138 14.38 -7.85 -6.72
CA ILE A 138 14.59 -7.11 -7.99
C ILE A 138 15.72 -7.64 -8.91
N GLU A 139 16.61 -8.52 -8.42
CA GLU A 139 17.71 -9.08 -9.21
C GLU A 139 17.41 -10.52 -9.66
N GLY A 140 17.52 -10.80 -10.97
CA GLY A 140 17.37 -12.15 -11.51
C GLY A 140 15.94 -12.60 -11.83
N LEU A 141 14.97 -11.67 -11.89
CA LEU A 141 13.57 -11.97 -12.20
C LEU A 141 13.21 -11.99 -13.68
N ALA A 142 14.17 -11.99 -14.61
CA ALA A 142 13.87 -11.87 -16.04
C ALA A 142 12.84 -12.92 -16.54
N ASP A 143 12.93 -14.15 -16.05
CA ASP A 143 11.97 -15.20 -16.39
C ASP A 143 10.58 -14.93 -15.81
N ALA A 144 10.50 -14.45 -14.56
CA ALA A 144 9.24 -14.08 -13.91
C ALA A 144 8.61 -12.83 -14.54
N ASP A 145 9.41 -11.83 -14.88
CA ASP A 145 8.99 -10.63 -15.61
C ASP A 145 8.37 -11.00 -16.96
N SER A 146 8.94 -11.98 -17.68
CA SER A 146 8.40 -12.43 -18.98
C SER A 146 6.98 -13.00 -18.91
N GLN A 147 6.56 -13.44 -17.71
CA GLN A 147 5.23 -13.99 -17.43
C GLN A 147 4.31 -12.97 -16.75
N THR A 148 4.85 -11.81 -16.36
CA THR A 148 4.15 -10.81 -15.59
C THR A 148 3.54 -9.74 -16.50
N ARG A 149 2.33 -9.29 -16.16
CA ARG A 149 1.67 -8.19 -16.89
C ARG A 149 0.70 -7.41 -16.02
N SER A 150 0.48 -6.16 -16.39
CA SER A 150 -0.66 -5.37 -15.89
C SER A 150 -1.95 -5.80 -16.59
N PHE A 151 -3.00 -6.09 -15.82
CA PHE A 151 -4.33 -6.45 -16.36
C PHE A 151 -4.87 -5.36 -17.30
N LYS A 152 -4.73 -4.09 -16.90
CA LYS A 152 -4.99 -2.94 -17.75
C LYS A 152 -3.65 -2.38 -18.24
N PRO A 153 -3.26 -2.59 -19.52
CA PRO A 153 -1.92 -2.33 -19.99
C PRO A 153 -1.39 -0.93 -19.65
N GLY A 154 -0.21 -0.89 -19.04
CA GLY A 154 0.50 0.33 -18.65
C GLY A 154 0.00 1.02 -17.38
N THR A 155 -0.95 0.44 -16.64
CA THR A 155 -1.38 1.01 -15.34
C THR A 155 -0.48 0.58 -14.18
N VAL A 156 0.06 -0.64 -14.25
CA VAL A 156 1.13 -1.15 -13.39
C VAL A 156 2.32 -1.49 -14.29
N GLN A 157 3.55 -1.52 -13.77
CA GLN A 157 4.69 -2.02 -14.55
C GLN A 157 4.56 -3.53 -14.77
N ASP A 158 5.04 -4.01 -15.91
CA ASP A 158 5.09 -5.44 -16.27
C ASP A 158 6.35 -6.09 -15.69
N HIS A 159 6.62 -5.83 -14.40
CA HIS A 159 7.72 -6.43 -13.63
C HIS A 159 7.13 -7.24 -12.49
N PHE A 160 7.68 -8.41 -12.19
CA PHE A 160 7.22 -9.31 -11.14
C PHE A 160 7.27 -8.64 -9.76
N LEU A 161 8.31 -7.85 -9.49
CA LEU A 161 8.44 -7.02 -8.30
C LEU A 161 9.12 -5.69 -8.62
N VAL A 162 8.69 -4.62 -7.96
CA VAL A 162 9.33 -3.30 -8.04
C VAL A 162 9.61 -2.81 -6.64
N ARG A 163 10.83 -2.29 -6.40
CA ARG A 163 11.26 -1.81 -5.07
C ARG A 163 10.32 -0.76 -4.46
N GLN A 164 9.66 0.03 -5.29
CA GLN A 164 8.71 1.07 -4.88
C GLN A 164 7.28 0.54 -4.65
N TRP A 165 7.07 -0.78 -4.67
CA TRP A 165 5.83 -1.41 -4.24
C TRP A 165 5.91 -1.74 -2.75
N ILE A 166 5.06 -1.07 -1.97
CA ILE A 166 5.13 -1.08 -0.51
C ILE A 166 3.96 -1.92 0.03
N PRO A 167 4.23 -3.06 0.68
CA PRO A 167 3.18 -3.93 1.18
C PRO A 167 2.39 -3.23 2.29
N LEU A 168 1.07 -3.41 2.29
CA LEU A 168 0.17 -2.85 3.31
C LEU A 168 -0.62 -3.96 4.00
N PHE A 169 -1.11 -4.92 3.22
CA PHE A 169 -1.73 -6.14 3.70
C PHE A 169 -1.05 -7.35 3.09
N THR A 170 -1.03 -8.48 3.80
CA THR A 170 -0.44 -9.73 3.30
C THR A 170 -1.26 -10.94 3.68
N ASP A 171 -1.24 -11.98 2.86
CA ASP A 171 -1.77 -13.29 3.23
C ASP A 171 -0.76 -14.13 4.02
N THR A 172 0.41 -13.56 4.33
CA THR A 172 1.59 -14.16 5.00
C THR A 172 2.36 -15.21 4.20
N GLN A 173 1.89 -15.55 3.00
CA GLN A 173 2.50 -16.54 2.11
C GLN A 173 3.21 -15.89 0.91
N GLY A 174 3.42 -14.58 0.97
CA GLY A 174 4.21 -13.84 -0.02
C GLY A 174 3.39 -13.06 -1.04
N ASP A 175 2.07 -12.97 -0.86
CA ASP A 175 1.23 -12.05 -1.61
C ASP A 175 0.77 -10.87 -0.79
N TYR A 176 0.55 -9.77 -1.49
CA TYR A 176 0.35 -8.46 -0.92
C TYR A 176 -0.74 -7.67 -1.64
N LEU A 177 -1.44 -6.87 -0.84
CA LEU A 177 -2.09 -5.65 -1.31
C LEU A 177 -1.27 -4.47 -0.79
N GLY A 178 -0.91 -3.53 -1.65
CA GLY A 178 -0.03 -2.44 -1.23
C GLY A 178 0.04 -1.28 -2.21
N TYR A 179 0.83 -0.28 -1.83
CA TYR A 179 0.99 0.95 -2.60
C TYR A 179 1.98 0.77 -3.75
N ASP A 180 1.62 1.28 -4.91
CA ASP A 180 2.49 1.41 -6.07
C ASP A 180 3.02 2.84 -6.19
N PHE A 181 4.29 3.06 -5.82
CA PHE A 181 4.97 4.35 -6.00
C PHE A 181 5.76 4.47 -7.31
N ALA A 182 5.73 3.44 -8.16
CA ALA A 182 6.36 3.43 -9.47
C ALA A 182 5.39 2.80 -10.49
N PRO A 183 4.29 3.49 -10.82
CA PRO A 183 3.28 2.95 -11.73
C PRO A 183 3.79 2.92 -13.17
N GLY A 184 3.06 2.19 -14.02
CA GLY A 184 3.23 2.29 -15.47
C GLY A 184 2.80 3.67 -16.02
N PRO A 185 3.01 3.95 -17.32
CA PRO A 185 2.77 5.26 -17.94
C PRO A 185 1.31 5.74 -17.93
N LYS A 186 0.35 4.84 -17.68
CA LYS A 186 -1.09 5.15 -17.56
C LYS A 186 -1.61 4.97 -16.12
N GLY A 187 -0.73 4.64 -15.18
CA GLY A 187 -1.07 4.46 -13.77
C GLY A 187 -0.99 5.75 -12.96
N GLN A 188 -1.35 5.63 -11.69
CA GLN A 188 -1.31 6.72 -10.73
C GLN A 188 -0.35 6.38 -9.59
N LYS A 189 0.58 7.29 -9.28
CA LYS A 189 1.48 7.12 -8.14
C LYS A 189 0.65 7.11 -6.84
N GLY A 190 0.82 6.08 -6.02
CA GLY A 190 0.06 5.88 -4.79
C GLY A 190 -1.23 5.06 -4.98
N GLN A 191 -1.45 4.48 -6.16
CA GLN A 191 -2.54 3.50 -6.35
C GLN A 191 -2.28 2.22 -5.52
N ILE A 192 -3.35 1.50 -5.19
CA ILE A 192 -3.27 0.22 -4.48
C ILE A 192 -3.33 -0.92 -5.50
N ILE A 193 -2.38 -1.85 -5.44
CA ILE A 193 -2.25 -3.00 -6.35
C ILE A 193 -2.14 -4.32 -5.56
N ASN A 194 -2.42 -5.44 -6.23
CA ASN A 194 -1.92 -6.76 -5.83
C ASN A 194 -0.51 -6.97 -6.40
N PHE A 195 0.35 -7.67 -5.67
CA PHE A 195 1.66 -8.15 -6.12
C PHE A 195 2.16 -9.25 -5.18
N GLY A 196 3.14 -10.05 -5.61
CA GLY A 196 3.67 -11.14 -4.81
C GLY A 196 3.99 -12.40 -5.58
N THR A 197 4.28 -13.48 -4.84
CA THR A 197 4.80 -14.73 -5.41
C THR A 197 3.84 -15.44 -6.37
N ARG A 198 2.52 -15.18 -6.25
CA ARG A 198 1.49 -15.78 -7.11
C ARG A 198 0.77 -14.77 -8.00
N GLU A 199 1.13 -13.50 -7.93
CA GLU A 199 0.39 -12.39 -8.56
C GLU A 199 1.02 -11.96 -9.90
N TYR A 200 1.10 -12.85 -10.88
CA TYR A 200 1.66 -12.53 -12.21
C TYR A 200 0.82 -11.55 -13.03
N VAL A 201 -0.44 -11.34 -12.65
CA VAL A 201 -1.31 -10.34 -13.28
C VAL A 201 -1.61 -9.25 -12.27
N HIS A 202 -1.04 -8.06 -12.49
CA HIS A 202 -1.21 -6.92 -11.60
C HIS A 202 -2.47 -6.12 -11.93
N HIS A 203 -3.31 -5.92 -10.93
CA HIS A 203 -4.52 -5.12 -10.97
C HIS A 203 -4.36 -3.86 -10.14
N VAL A 204 -4.85 -2.74 -10.65
CA VAL A 204 -5.09 -1.55 -9.82
C VAL A 204 -6.37 -1.79 -9.03
N ILE A 205 -6.24 -2.19 -7.77
CA ILE A 205 -7.33 -2.50 -6.85
C ILE A 205 -8.11 -1.24 -6.47
N ALA A 206 -7.40 -0.15 -6.19
CA ALA A 206 -7.98 1.16 -5.89
C ALA A 206 -7.03 2.30 -6.28
N ARG A 207 -7.57 3.50 -6.48
CA ARG A 207 -6.80 4.71 -6.82
C ARG A 207 -5.97 5.28 -5.66
N ASP A 208 -6.42 5.03 -4.43
CA ASP A 208 -5.83 5.47 -3.17
C ASP A 208 -6.40 4.60 -2.03
N LEU A 209 -5.87 4.73 -0.81
CA LEU A 209 -6.32 3.91 0.33
C LEU A 209 -7.72 4.31 0.80
N THR A 210 -8.11 5.57 0.62
CA THR A 210 -9.48 6.01 0.92
C THR A 210 -10.49 5.28 0.03
N ASP A 211 -10.22 5.17 -1.27
CA ASP A 211 -11.06 4.43 -2.21
C ASP A 211 -11.05 2.93 -1.93
N PHE A 212 -9.90 2.36 -1.55
CA PHE A 212 -9.83 0.97 -1.09
C PHE A 212 -10.80 0.70 0.06
N LEU A 213 -10.70 1.45 1.17
CA LEU A 213 -11.57 1.27 2.33
C LEU A 213 -13.04 1.52 2.01
N ARG A 214 -13.33 2.52 1.16
CA ARG A 214 -14.70 2.79 0.68
C ARG A 214 -15.27 1.59 -0.08
N ARG A 215 -14.48 0.94 -0.93
CA ARG A 215 -14.89 -0.28 -1.66
C ARG A 215 -15.15 -1.43 -0.70
N ILE A 216 -14.26 -1.65 0.29
CA ILE A 216 -14.47 -2.67 1.33
C ILE A 216 -15.81 -2.44 2.04
N ASN A 217 -16.03 -1.23 2.57
CA ASN A 217 -17.26 -0.89 3.28
C ASN A 217 -18.50 -1.03 2.39
N ALA A 218 -18.42 -0.62 1.12
CA ALA A 218 -19.52 -0.74 0.17
C ALA A 218 -19.88 -2.20 -0.14
N GLN A 219 -18.89 -3.10 -0.19
CA GLN A 219 -19.15 -4.54 -0.35
C GLN A 219 -19.75 -5.13 0.92
N LEU A 220 -19.18 -4.85 2.10
CA LEU A 220 -19.72 -5.34 3.37
C LEU A 220 -21.16 -4.88 3.64
N ALA A 221 -21.56 -3.71 3.13
CA ALA A 221 -22.93 -3.23 3.21
C ALA A 221 -23.92 -4.01 2.31
N LYS A 222 -23.43 -4.68 1.26
CA LYS A 222 -24.22 -5.48 0.31
C LYS A 222 -24.17 -6.97 0.62
N THR A 223 -23.09 -7.43 1.22
CA THR A 223 -22.84 -8.83 1.55
C THR A 223 -23.63 -9.22 2.80
N ASP A 224 -24.34 -10.35 2.74
CA ASP A 224 -24.83 -11.00 3.95
C ASP A 224 -23.63 -11.34 4.83
N VAL A 225 -23.59 -10.79 6.06
CA VAL A 225 -22.46 -10.97 7.00
C VAL A 225 -22.09 -12.44 7.17
N LYS A 226 -23.06 -13.37 7.08
CA LYS A 226 -22.80 -14.82 7.16
C LYS A 226 -21.93 -15.37 6.03
N LYS A 227 -21.77 -14.64 4.93
CA LYS A 227 -20.90 -15.01 3.80
C LYS A 227 -19.47 -14.50 3.96
N ALA A 228 -19.26 -13.50 4.82
CA ALA A 228 -17.94 -12.93 5.10
C ALA A 228 -17.38 -13.40 6.44
N VAL A 229 -18.23 -13.84 7.36
CA VAL A 229 -17.86 -14.32 8.70
C VAL A 229 -18.23 -15.78 8.87
N PHE A 230 -17.22 -16.59 9.16
CA PHE A 230 -17.33 -18.03 9.40
C PHE A 230 -17.14 -18.33 10.88
N THR A 231 -17.63 -19.47 11.34
CA THR A 231 -17.36 -19.95 12.70
C THR A 231 -16.70 -21.31 12.59
N ASP A 232 -15.50 -21.46 13.17
CA ASP A 232 -14.82 -22.75 13.21
C ASP A 232 -15.45 -23.72 14.23
N GLU A 233 -14.95 -24.95 14.29
CA GLU A 233 -15.44 -25.98 15.22
C GLU A 233 -15.30 -25.59 16.70
N LYS A 234 -14.43 -24.64 17.02
CA LYS A 234 -14.19 -24.13 18.38
C LYS A 234 -15.07 -22.93 18.72
N GLY A 235 -15.90 -22.46 17.78
CA GLY A 235 -16.73 -21.27 17.97
C GLY A 235 -16.02 -19.95 17.64
N THR A 236 -14.79 -19.99 17.10
CA THR A 236 -14.02 -18.81 16.71
C THR A 236 -14.62 -18.21 15.45
N ARG A 237 -14.87 -16.90 15.44
CA ARG A 237 -15.36 -16.20 14.26
C ARG A 237 -14.18 -15.79 13.37
N LEU A 238 -14.15 -16.24 12.12
CA LEU A 238 -13.11 -16.01 11.13
C LEU A 238 -13.62 -15.13 9.99
N ILE A 239 -12.75 -14.37 9.34
CA ILE A 239 -13.06 -13.58 8.14
C ILE A 239 -12.09 -13.89 7.02
N PHE A 240 -12.62 -14.04 5.80
CA PHE A 240 -11.84 -14.35 4.60
C PHE A 240 -12.62 -13.89 3.37
N GLY A 241 -12.18 -12.79 2.74
CA GLY A 241 -12.88 -12.21 1.59
C GLY A 241 -14.31 -11.71 1.86
N PHE A 242 -15.06 -11.52 0.78
CA PHE A 242 -16.49 -11.22 0.75
C PHE A 242 -17.34 -12.45 0.40
N SER A 243 -16.72 -13.52 -0.11
CA SER A 243 -17.38 -14.75 -0.53
C SER A 243 -16.73 -15.99 0.11
N PHE A 244 -17.48 -17.10 0.18
CA PHE A 244 -17.02 -18.36 0.78
C PHE A 244 -15.86 -19.02 -0.01
N GLU A 245 -15.60 -18.62 -1.25
CA GLU A 245 -14.78 -19.38 -2.20
C GLU A 245 -13.51 -18.65 -2.66
N GLY A 246 -13.23 -17.42 -2.20
CA GLY A 246 -12.14 -16.60 -2.72
C GLY A 246 -11.33 -15.84 -1.67
N HIS A 247 -10.06 -15.60 -1.96
CA HIS A 247 -9.27 -14.64 -1.20
C HIS A 247 -9.79 -13.22 -1.46
N LEU A 248 -9.52 -12.28 -0.55
CA LEU A 248 -9.93 -10.88 -0.72
C LEU A 248 -9.47 -10.29 -2.08
N THR A 249 -8.25 -10.61 -2.51
CA THR A 249 -7.72 -10.15 -3.80
C THR A 249 -8.58 -10.63 -4.97
N ASP A 250 -8.93 -11.92 -5.00
CA ASP A 250 -9.78 -12.50 -6.05
C ASP A 250 -11.15 -11.84 -6.10
N ASP A 251 -11.78 -11.64 -4.94
CA ASP A 251 -13.06 -10.98 -4.86
C ASP A 251 -12.98 -9.52 -5.36
N LEU A 252 -11.91 -8.80 -4.99
CA LEU A 252 -11.69 -7.42 -5.43
C LEU A 252 -11.45 -7.32 -6.93
N VAL A 253 -10.68 -8.24 -7.50
CA VAL A 253 -10.45 -8.33 -8.96
C VAL A 253 -11.75 -8.68 -9.69
N ALA A 254 -12.52 -9.64 -9.18
CA ALA A 254 -13.80 -10.03 -9.77
C ALA A 254 -14.81 -8.87 -9.80
N LEU A 255 -14.75 -7.95 -8.83
CA LEU A 255 -15.59 -6.74 -8.84
C LEU A 255 -15.25 -5.76 -9.97
N GLN A 256 -14.03 -5.81 -10.49
CA GLN A 256 -13.61 -4.98 -11.62
C GLN A 256 -14.10 -5.52 -12.96
N THR A 257 -14.34 -6.84 -13.04
CA THR A 257 -14.76 -7.54 -14.26
C THR A 257 -16.25 -7.77 -14.34
N ARG A 258 -17.04 -7.45 -13.30
CA ARG A 258 -18.52 -7.45 -13.35
C ARG A 258 -19.02 -6.37 -14.33
N GLY A 259 -19.10 -6.76 -15.59
CA GLY A 259 -19.40 -5.90 -16.75
C GLY A 259 -18.66 -6.35 -18.03
N VAL A 260 -17.63 -7.17 -17.90
CA VAL A 260 -16.92 -7.85 -18.98
C VAL A 260 -17.48 -9.27 -19.07
N THR A 261 -18.06 -9.64 -20.21
CA THR A 261 -18.50 -11.03 -20.46
C THR A 261 -17.32 -11.99 -20.29
N ARG A 262 -17.60 -13.18 -19.73
CA ARG A 262 -16.61 -14.24 -19.45
C ARG A 262 -15.74 -14.64 -20.66
N ASP A 263 -16.17 -14.29 -21.86
CA ASP A 263 -15.55 -14.67 -23.14
C ASP A 263 -14.14 -14.07 -23.38
N VAL A 264 -13.64 -13.17 -22.51
CA VAL A 264 -12.30 -12.55 -22.66
C VAL A 264 -11.25 -13.12 -21.68
N ILE A 265 -11.66 -13.95 -20.71
CA ILE A 265 -10.75 -14.46 -19.65
C ILE A 265 -10.19 -15.85 -19.97
N ASP A 266 -10.79 -16.61 -20.90
CA ASP A 266 -10.26 -17.92 -21.34
C ASP A 266 -9.15 -17.77 -22.39
N GLY A 267 -8.03 -17.19 -21.99
CA GLY A 267 -6.72 -17.64 -22.48
C GLY A 267 -6.29 -18.82 -21.60
N PRO A 268 -5.70 -19.91 -22.14
CA PRO A 268 -5.44 -21.10 -21.36
C PRO A 268 -4.55 -20.76 -20.17
N THR A 269 -5.09 -20.92 -18.95
CA THR A 269 -4.30 -21.11 -17.74
C THR A 269 -3.46 -22.35 -17.95
N GLN A 270 -2.30 -22.20 -18.60
CA GLN A 270 -1.27 -23.22 -18.55
C GLN A 270 -0.75 -23.23 -17.11
N PHE A 271 -1.28 -24.15 -16.32
CA PHE A 271 -0.55 -24.64 -15.16
C PHE A 271 0.81 -25.10 -15.69
N ILE A 272 1.87 -24.32 -15.48
CA ILE A 272 3.22 -24.83 -15.60
C ILE A 272 3.37 -25.80 -14.43
N ILE A 273 2.98 -27.05 -14.67
CA ILE A 273 3.36 -28.19 -13.84
C ILE A 273 4.87 -28.28 -14.00
N LEU A 274 5.62 -27.71 -13.04
CA LEU A 274 7.03 -28.04 -12.90
C LEU A 274 7.13 -29.57 -12.81
N PRO A 275 7.93 -30.24 -13.64
CA PRO A 275 7.94 -31.69 -13.71
C PRO A 275 8.31 -32.26 -12.34
N THR A 276 7.34 -32.94 -11.72
CA THR A 276 7.57 -33.82 -10.58
C THR A 276 8.61 -34.86 -11.01
N LYS A 277 9.74 -34.93 -10.30
CA LYS A 277 10.73 -35.99 -10.46
C LYS A 277 10.00 -37.35 -10.57
N GLN A 278 10.19 -38.03 -11.69
CA GLN A 278 9.69 -39.39 -11.89
C GLN A 278 10.23 -40.32 -10.78
N PRO A 279 9.40 -41.21 -10.22
CA PRO A 279 9.87 -42.21 -9.27
C PRO A 279 10.63 -43.30 -10.06
N GLY A 280 11.97 -43.32 -9.98
CA GLY A 280 12.73 -44.41 -10.62
C GLY A 280 14.24 -44.27 -10.84
N ALA A 281 14.93 -43.24 -10.31
CA ALA A 281 16.39 -43.13 -10.46
C ALA A 281 17.11 -43.05 -9.10
N PRO A 282 18.29 -43.69 -8.94
CA PRO A 282 18.90 -43.96 -7.64
C PRO A 282 19.42 -42.69 -6.95
N ALA A 283 19.27 -42.66 -5.63
CA ALA A 283 19.61 -41.54 -4.76
C ALA A 283 21.12 -41.23 -4.75
N VAL A 284 21.49 -40.02 -5.16
CA VAL A 284 22.77 -39.41 -4.80
C VAL A 284 22.61 -38.85 -3.38
N LYS A 285 23.27 -39.47 -2.40
CA LYS A 285 23.36 -38.98 -1.03
C LYS A 285 24.19 -37.69 -1.01
N GLN A 286 23.55 -36.56 -0.72
CA GLN A 286 24.22 -35.43 -0.09
C GLN A 286 23.60 -35.23 1.29
N GLN A 287 24.44 -35.37 2.32
CA GLN A 287 24.08 -35.20 3.73
C GLN A 287 23.83 -33.72 4.02
N LEU A 288 22.62 -33.39 4.47
CA LEU A 288 22.32 -32.14 5.16
C LEU A 288 22.61 -32.31 6.68
N PRO A 289 23.13 -31.28 7.37
CA PRO A 289 23.26 -31.29 8.82
C PRO A 289 21.89 -31.41 9.50
N GLN A 290 21.79 -32.30 10.49
CA GLN A 290 20.56 -32.56 11.24
C GLN A 290 20.23 -31.47 12.27
N GLY A 291 18.94 -31.13 12.39
CA GLY A 291 18.42 -30.32 13.50
C GLY A 291 16.96 -29.89 13.34
N GLN A 292 16.03 -30.84 13.57
CA GLN A 292 14.58 -30.74 13.85
C GLN A 292 13.63 -29.90 12.93
N PRO A 293 12.48 -30.47 12.49
CA PRO A 293 11.45 -29.73 11.75
C PRO A 293 10.54 -28.90 12.69
N PRO A 294 9.97 -27.77 12.21
CA PRO A 294 8.93 -27.05 12.94
C PRO A 294 7.62 -27.85 12.98
N PRO A 295 6.74 -27.65 13.98
CA PRO A 295 5.51 -28.42 14.13
C PRO A 295 4.53 -28.10 13.00
N GLN A 296 4.14 -29.12 12.25
CA GLN A 296 3.01 -29.05 11.33
C GLN A 296 1.72 -29.04 12.14
N SER A 297 0.95 -27.95 12.07
CA SER A 297 -0.46 -27.96 12.44
C SER A 297 -1.27 -28.11 11.16
N GLU A 298 -1.69 -29.34 10.87
CA GLU A 298 -2.67 -29.62 9.83
C GLU A 298 -4.04 -29.11 10.30
N ILE A 299 -4.49 -27.99 9.74
CA ILE A 299 -5.88 -27.55 9.89
C ILE A 299 -6.71 -28.33 8.86
N HIS A 300 -7.34 -29.41 9.31
CA HIS A 300 -8.36 -30.10 8.50
C HIS A 300 -9.65 -29.28 8.46
N VAL A 301 -9.86 -28.52 7.40
CA VAL A 301 -11.18 -27.94 7.11
C VAL A 301 -12.02 -29.01 6.42
N ARG A 302 -13.02 -29.57 7.12
CA ARG A 302 -14.04 -30.44 6.50
C ARG A 302 -15.19 -29.59 5.97
N TYR A 303 -15.39 -29.60 4.67
CA TYR A 303 -16.59 -29.04 4.03
C TYR A 303 -17.81 -29.93 4.37
N PRO A 304 -18.98 -29.35 4.72
CA PRO A 304 -20.20 -30.13 4.82
C PRO A 304 -20.62 -30.64 3.44
N LYS A 305 -20.91 -31.94 3.35
CA LYS A 305 -21.49 -32.56 2.15
C LYS A 305 -22.92 -32.05 1.96
N GLN A 306 -23.27 -31.86 0.68
CA GLN A 306 -24.60 -31.49 0.18
C GLN A 306 -25.69 -32.41 0.70
#